data_AF-A0A8T8K5F5-F1
#
_entry.id   AF-A0A8T8K5F5-F1
#
_cell.length_a   1.000
_cell.length_b   1.000
_cell.length_c   1.000
_cell.angle_alpha   90.00
_cell.angle_beta   90.00
_cell.angle_gamma   90.00
#
_symmetry.space_group_name_H-M   'P 1'
#
loop_
_entity.id
_entity.type
_entity.pdbx_description
1 polymer ?
#
loop_
_entity_poly.entity_id
_entity_poly.type
_entity_poly.pdbx_seq_one_letter_code
_entity_poly.pdbx_strand_id
1 'polypeptide(L)'
;MTLSVRSKPYIIPEYSLTGDLLAFLTCGLQYRYQNKGTLPPSMPIQLWFGEFIHGVLEEAYLQWRDHNLKEFPWDWEKEIRPIEMLIDKRMRARGLNPPSNLFCPYNEEGHKQGFCMDLNHPHKLVASQRAEAAINTWGPHLFPLITSAEVRLKGIRDMPHYQEGFSRSNYYGITGIVDVISSVNLEVHSSSNLLVKFLEEDPLFKEKVQALDSKEYEIIMDYKGMKRAPLSSSTWDYHKWQILTYAWLRSRQEESSPVVKGILFYINELVPFTKDMQDIKEDVVGENTDIIPQGNDLKKILKWKTNNPPPRLSEEFKTRRSLRLVDVKPDSVHRSLGEFDQVVDEIENCLLKEIKGKGIQNSWEARPEARTCDACDFRTFCNNPDPLSQKPTVP
;
A
#
# COMPACT_ATOMS: atom_id res chain seq x y z
N MET A 1 34.09 3.08 -46.61
CA MET A 1 32.88 3.70 -46.04
C MET A 1 32.69 3.16 -44.63
N THR A 2 32.95 3.97 -43.62
CA THR A 2 32.61 3.66 -42.23
C THR A 2 31.12 3.91 -42.05
N LEU A 3 30.34 2.84 -41.88
CA LEU A 3 28.91 2.96 -41.57
C LEU A 3 28.76 3.71 -40.25
N SER A 4 27.98 4.80 -40.28
CA SER A 4 27.58 5.54 -39.08
C SER A 4 26.83 4.58 -38.14
N VAL A 5 27.50 4.16 -37.07
CA VAL A 5 26.87 3.36 -36.02
C VAL A 5 25.94 4.31 -35.27
N ARG A 6 24.63 4.13 -35.43
CA ARG A 6 23.60 4.89 -34.71
C ARG A 6 23.93 4.83 -33.22
N SER A 7 24.05 5.99 -32.56
CA SER A 7 24.29 6.03 -31.12
C SER A 7 23.18 5.25 -30.40
N LYS A 8 23.54 4.50 -29.35
CA LYS A 8 22.55 3.79 -28.54
C LYS A 8 21.56 4.83 -27.98
N PRO A 9 20.24 4.53 -27.98
CA PRO A 9 19.27 5.44 -27.43
C PRO A 9 19.61 5.70 -25.96
N TYR A 10 19.62 6.99 -25.59
CA TYR A 10 19.77 7.41 -24.21
C TYR A 10 18.48 7.09 -23.46
N ILE A 11 18.54 6.18 -22.49
CA ILE A 11 17.37 5.74 -21.72
C ILE A 11 17.58 6.15 -20.26
N ILE A 12 16.69 7.00 -19.76
CA ILE A 12 16.63 7.32 -18.33
C ILE A 12 15.91 6.14 -17.64
N PRO A 13 16.54 5.42 -16.71
CA PRO A 13 15.87 4.38 -15.96
C PRO A 13 14.78 4.99 -15.08
N GLU A 14 13.59 4.39 -15.09
CA GLU A 14 12.49 4.78 -14.20
C GLU A 14 12.37 3.77 -13.06
N TYR A 15 12.20 4.28 -11.83
CA TYR A 15 12.00 3.50 -10.62
C TYR A 15 10.71 3.93 -9.92
N SER A 16 9.91 2.97 -9.52
CA SER A 16 8.74 3.16 -8.69
C SER A 16 9.08 2.85 -7.23
N LEU A 17 8.49 3.59 -6.29
CA LEU A 17 8.74 3.28 -4.89
C LEU A 17 8.24 1.89 -4.51
N THR A 18 6.98 1.59 -4.80
CA THR A 18 6.34 0.32 -4.42
C THR A 18 6.83 -0.84 -5.28
N GLY A 19 6.85 -0.65 -6.59
CA GLY A 19 7.20 -1.71 -7.55
C GLY A 19 8.68 -2.01 -7.60
N ASP A 20 9.57 -1.03 -7.35
CA ASP A 20 11.02 -1.25 -7.42
C ASP A 20 11.70 -1.21 -6.06
N LEU A 21 11.62 -0.11 -5.34
CA LEU A 21 12.41 0.04 -4.11
C LEU A 21 11.94 -0.91 -3.01
N LEU A 22 10.65 -0.93 -2.70
CA LEU A 22 10.12 -1.80 -1.66
C LEU A 22 10.25 -3.28 -2.04
N ALA A 23 10.05 -3.62 -3.31
CA ALA A 23 10.26 -4.97 -3.82
C ALA A 23 11.73 -5.40 -3.69
N PHE A 24 12.68 -4.54 -4.07
CA PHE A 24 14.12 -4.81 -3.92
C PHE A 24 14.53 -4.93 -2.45
N LEU A 25 14.03 -4.04 -1.58
CA LEU A 25 14.33 -4.07 -0.15
C LEU A 25 13.79 -5.32 0.53
N THR A 26 12.61 -5.79 0.10
CA THR A 26 12.01 -7.06 0.54
C THR A 26 12.91 -8.24 0.17
N CYS A 27 13.28 -8.36 -1.11
CA CYS A 27 14.27 -9.33 -1.55
C CYS A 27 14.81 -8.99 -2.94
N GLY A 28 16.10 -8.59 -3.03
CA GLY A 28 16.72 -8.16 -4.29
C GLY A 28 16.75 -9.25 -5.37
N LEU A 29 16.94 -10.51 -4.97
CA LEU A 29 16.91 -11.65 -5.90
C LEU A 29 15.49 -11.90 -6.45
N GLN A 30 14.46 -11.84 -5.60
CA GLN A 30 13.06 -11.98 -6.04
C GLN A 30 12.68 -10.83 -6.98
N TYR A 31 13.01 -9.59 -6.60
CA TYR A 31 12.82 -8.40 -7.42
C TYR A 31 13.40 -8.57 -8.83
N ARG A 32 14.65 -9.06 -8.94
CA ARG A 32 15.29 -9.30 -10.23
C ARG A 32 14.55 -10.33 -11.07
N TYR A 33 14.02 -11.40 -10.49
CA TYR A 33 13.29 -12.41 -11.24
C TYR A 33 11.89 -11.94 -11.68
N GLN A 34 11.19 -11.16 -10.85
CA GLN A 34 9.83 -10.69 -11.16
C GLN A 34 9.84 -9.50 -12.13
N ASN A 35 10.51 -8.40 -11.79
CA ASN A 35 10.41 -7.15 -12.55
C ASN A 35 11.18 -7.19 -13.88
N LYS A 36 12.29 -7.94 -13.94
CA LYS A 36 13.11 -8.04 -15.16
C LYS A 36 12.94 -9.37 -15.89
N GLY A 37 12.44 -10.41 -15.22
CA GLY A 37 12.13 -11.70 -15.84
C GLY A 37 10.71 -11.79 -16.41
N THR A 38 9.84 -10.80 -16.17
CA THR A 38 8.43 -10.76 -16.60
C THR A 38 7.61 -11.96 -16.13
N LEU A 39 8.03 -12.59 -15.02
CA LEU A 39 7.31 -13.72 -14.45
C LEU A 39 6.36 -13.19 -13.36
N PRO A 40 5.03 -13.23 -13.58
CA PRO A 40 4.09 -12.86 -12.53
C PRO A 40 4.18 -13.87 -11.40
N PRO A 41 4.02 -13.43 -10.14
CA PRO A 41 3.97 -14.34 -8.99
C PRO A 41 2.86 -15.40 -9.16
N SER A 42 3.12 -16.65 -8.77
CA SER A 42 2.13 -17.75 -8.90
C SER A 42 0.98 -17.66 -7.89
N MET A 43 1.21 -17.04 -6.73
CA MET A 43 0.17 -16.76 -5.71
C MET A 43 0.28 -15.35 -5.11
N PRO A 44 -0.15 -14.31 -5.84
CA PRO A 44 -0.10 -12.93 -5.35
C PRO A 44 -1.22 -12.62 -4.36
N ILE A 45 -1.36 -13.33 -3.24
CA ILE A 45 -2.47 -13.10 -2.29
C ILE A 45 -2.51 -11.63 -1.81
N GLN A 46 -1.36 -11.07 -1.44
CA GLN A 46 -1.27 -9.68 -0.95
C GLN A 46 -1.45 -8.65 -2.06
N LEU A 47 -0.87 -8.90 -3.23
CA LEU A 47 -1.02 -8.03 -4.39
C LEU A 47 -2.48 -8.04 -4.87
N TRP A 48 -3.11 -9.21 -4.95
CA TRP A 48 -4.54 -9.34 -5.25
C TRP A 48 -5.38 -8.59 -4.21
N PHE A 49 -5.13 -8.79 -2.91
CA PHE A 49 -5.91 -8.11 -1.87
C PHE A 49 -5.75 -6.59 -1.91
N GLY A 50 -4.52 -6.09 -2.13
CA GLY A 50 -4.24 -4.67 -2.27
C GLY A 50 -4.98 -4.06 -3.47
N GLU A 51 -4.79 -4.63 -4.67
CA GLU A 51 -5.46 -4.17 -5.90
C GLU A 51 -6.99 -4.25 -5.80
N PHE A 52 -7.51 -5.30 -5.15
CA PHE A 52 -8.94 -5.44 -4.92
C PHE A 52 -9.49 -4.33 -4.04
N ILE A 53 -8.86 -4.04 -2.89
CA ILE A 53 -9.30 -2.98 -1.99
C ILE A 53 -9.19 -1.60 -2.64
N HIS A 54 -8.10 -1.32 -3.35
CA HIS A 54 -7.93 -0.07 -4.10
C HIS A 54 -9.03 0.10 -5.13
N GLY A 55 -9.24 -0.90 -6.00
CA GLY A 55 -10.27 -0.84 -7.04
C GLY A 55 -11.68 -0.72 -6.48
N VAL A 56 -11.99 -1.39 -5.37
CA VAL A 56 -13.31 -1.30 -4.73
C VAL A 56 -13.55 0.09 -4.12
N LEU A 57 -12.55 0.68 -3.45
CA LEU A 57 -12.69 2.02 -2.87
C LEU A 57 -12.77 3.10 -3.94
N GLU A 58 -12.00 2.97 -5.02
CA GLU A 58 -12.07 3.86 -6.18
C GLU A 58 -13.45 3.81 -6.83
N GLU A 59 -13.92 2.62 -7.18
CA GLU A 59 -15.23 2.44 -7.82
C GLU A 59 -16.36 2.87 -6.86
N ALA A 60 -16.26 2.61 -5.56
CA ALA A 60 -17.20 3.13 -4.58
C ALA A 60 -17.21 4.67 -4.54
N TYR A 61 -16.05 5.32 -4.62
CA TYR A 61 -16.02 6.79 -4.75
C TYR A 61 -16.71 7.26 -6.04
N LEU A 62 -16.53 6.58 -7.17
CA LEU A 62 -17.21 6.91 -8.43
C LEU A 62 -18.73 6.73 -8.31
N GLN A 63 -19.20 5.65 -7.68
CA GLN A 63 -20.62 5.44 -7.43
C GLN A 63 -21.21 6.51 -6.51
N TRP A 64 -20.47 6.87 -5.44
CA TRP A 64 -20.86 7.96 -4.56
C TRP A 64 -20.91 9.28 -5.33
N ARG A 65 -19.89 9.61 -6.12
CA ARG A 65 -19.77 10.88 -6.84
C ARG A 65 -20.88 11.04 -7.88
N ASP A 66 -21.12 10.01 -8.68
CA ASP A 66 -21.87 10.10 -9.93
C ASP A 66 -23.29 9.48 -9.88
N HIS A 67 -23.58 8.54 -8.96
CA HIS A 67 -24.76 7.65 -9.06
C HIS A 67 -25.70 7.67 -7.82
N ASN A 68 -25.85 8.81 -7.15
CA ASN A 68 -26.79 9.04 -6.02
C ASN A 68 -26.64 8.16 -4.77
N LEU A 69 -25.65 7.25 -4.69
CA LEU A 69 -25.33 6.50 -3.48
C LEU A 69 -24.62 7.40 -2.46
N LYS A 70 -25.36 8.34 -1.85
CA LYS A 70 -24.81 9.34 -0.91
C LYS A 70 -25.00 8.95 0.55
N GLU A 71 -25.99 8.12 0.83
CA GLU A 71 -26.33 7.71 2.20
C GLU A 71 -25.49 6.51 2.62
N PHE A 72 -25.01 6.53 3.86
CA PHE A 72 -24.27 5.44 4.49
C PHE A 72 -25.04 4.97 5.73
N PRO A 73 -24.89 3.70 6.16
CA PRO A 73 -24.05 2.65 5.57
C PRO A 73 -24.66 2.04 4.31
N TRP A 74 -23.80 1.61 3.39
CA TRP A 74 -24.18 0.82 2.23
C TRP A 74 -24.42 -0.64 2.61
N ASP A 75 -25.48 -1.22 2.06
CA ASP A 75 -25.79 -2.63 2.11
C ASP A 75 -24.79 -3.43 1.27
N TRP A 76 -24.23 -4.47 1.88
CA TRP A 76 -23.21 -5.26 1.20
C TRP A 76 -23.74 -5.95 -0.05
N GLU A 77 -24.91 -6.57 0.00
CA GLU A 77 -25.40 -7.40 -1.10
C GLU A 77 -25.90 -6.55 -2.29
N LYS A 78 -26.56 -5.44 -2.00
CA LYS A 78 -27.18 -4.59 -3.02
C LYS A 78 -26.24 -3.54 -3.60
N GLU A 79 -25.37 -2.95 -2.79
CA GLU A 79 -24.63 -1.75 -3.17
C GLU A 79 -23.13 -2.04 -3.33
N ILE A 80 -22.52 -2.78 -2.40
CA ILE A 80 -21.06 -3.04 -2.43
C ILE A 80 -20.72 -4.24 -3.31
N ARG A 81 -21.49 -5.31 -3.25
CA ARG A 81 -21.21 -6.56 -3.97
C ARG A 81 -21.15 -6.40 -5.49
N PRO A 82 -22.00 -5.60 -6.15
CA PRO A 82 -21.84 -5.32 -7.58
C PRO A 82 -20.50 -4.68 -7.93
N ILE A 83 -20.00 -3.79 -7.06
CA ILE A 83 -18.68 -3.16 -7.19
C ILE A 83 -17.59 -4.23 -7.06
N GLU A 84 -17.64 -5.06 -6.01
CA GLU A 84 -16.68 -6.16 -5.80
C GLU A 84 -16.60 -7.10 -7.02
N MET A 85 -17.74 -7.46 -7.61
CA MET A 85 -17.81 -8.33 -8.78
C MET A 85 -17.25 -7.68 -10.04
N LEU A 86 -17.45 -6.36 -10.21
CA LEU A 86 -16.85 -5.61 -11.31
C LEU A 86 -15.32 -5.60 -11.21
N ILE A 87 -14.79 -5.37 -10.01
CA ILE A 87 -13.34 -5.37 -9.75
C ILE A 87 -12.74 -6.77 -9.94
N ASP A 88 -13.36 -7.81 -9.38
CA ASP A 88 -12.93 -9.20 -9.58
C ASP A 88 -12.89 -9.57 -11.07
N LYS A 89 -13.89 -9.17 -11.86
CA LYS A 89 -13.88 -9.37 -13.32
C LYS A 89 -12.70 -8.67 -14.00
N ARG A 90 -12.39 -7.42 -13.62
CA ARG A 90 -11.22 -6.66 -14.15
C ARG A 90 -9.90 -7.35 -13.78
N MET A 91 -9.76 -7.85 -12.56
CA MET A 91 -8.55 -8.52 -12.08
C MET A 91 -8.31 -9.87 -12.78
N ARG A 92 -9.35 -10.69 -12.96
CA ARG A 92 -9.24 -11.95 -13.70
C ARG A 92 -8.84 -11.75 -15.15
N ALA A 93 -9.31 -10.70 -15.80
CA ALA A 93 -8.90 -10.37 -17.16
C ALA A 93 -7.39 -10.12 -17.29
N ARG A 94 -6.73 -9.78 -16.17
CA ARG A 94 -5.27 -9.62 -16.06
C ARG A 94 -4.54 -10.87 -15.54
N GLY A 95 -5.26 -11.97 -15.33
CA GLY A 95 -4.72 -13.22 -14.78
C GLY A 95 -4.63 -13.27 -13.25
N LEU A 96 -5.13 -12.25 -12.54
CA LEU A 96 -5.14 -12.20 -11.08
C LEU A 96 -6.43 -12.81 -10.54
N ASN A 97 -6.34 -14.07 -10.09
CA ASN A 97 -7.49 -14.80 -9.55
C ASN A 97 -7.53 -14.73 -8.01
N PRO A 98 -8.73 -14.60 -7.41
CA PRO A 98 -8.88 -14.60 -5.95
C PRO A 98 -8.57 -15.98 -5.35
N PRO A 99 -7.89 -16.03 -4.20
CA PRO A 99 -7.90 -17.21 -3.33
C PRO A 99 -9.33 -17.51 -2.85
N SER A 100 -9.72 -18.79 -2.85
CA SER A 100 -11.09 -19.23 -2.53
C SER A 100 -11.54 -18.93 -1.09
N ASN A 101 -10.59 -18.78 -0.17
CA ASN A 101 -10.83 -18.39 1.23
C ASN A 101 -10.85 -16.86 1.44
N LEU A 102 -10.43 -16.08 0.45
CA LEU A 102 -10.30 -14.62 0.55
C LEU A 102 -11.50 -13.91 -0.08
N PHE A 103 -11.95 -14.37 -1.25
CA PHE A 103 -13.07 -13.79 -1.97
C PHE A 103 -13.87 -14.86 -2.73
N CYS A 104 -15.19 -14.79 -2.62
CA CYS A 104 -16.09 -15.71 -3.32
C CYS A 104 -16.65 -15.00 -4.55
N PRO A 105 -16.40 -15.48 -5.78
CA PRO A 105 -16.82 -14.79 -7.00
C PRO A 105 -18.13 -15.32 -7.60
N TYR A 106 -18.94 -15.98 -6.78
CA TYR A 106 -20.19 -16.57 -7.24
C TYR A 106 -21.15 -15.50 -7.78
N ASN A 107 -21.75 -15.80 -8.93
CA ASN A 107 -22.91 -15.12 -9.52
C ASN A 107 -23.94 -16.17 -9.99
N GLU A 108 -25.23 -15.84 -9.94
CA GLU A 108 -26.33 -16.77 -10.29
C GLU A 108 -26.33 -17.16 -11.78
N GLU A 109 -25.78 -16.31 -12.66
CA GLU A 109 -25.91 -16.46 -14.12
C GLU A 109 -24.84 -17.33 -14.80
N GLY A 110 -23.81 -17.86 -14.10
CA GLY A 110 -22.69 -18.45 -14.85
C GLY A 110 -21.68 -19.39 -14.19
N HIS A 111 -21.76 -19.76 -12.90
CA HIS A 111 -20.69 -20.54 -12.27
C HIS A 111 -21.04 -22.00 -11.94
N LYS A 112 -20.21 -22.92 -12.47
CA LYS A 112 -20.07 -24.31 -12.00
C LYS A 112 -19.33 -24.33 -10.65
N GLN A 113 -19.87 -25.09 -9.71
CA GLN A 113 -19.35 -25.45 -8.39
C GLN A 113 -17.82 -25.61 -8.40
N GLY A 114 -17.09 -24.86 -7.57
CA GLY A 114 -15.63 -25.02 -7.42
C GLY A 114 -14.85 -23.84 -6.82
N PHE A 115 -15.41 -22.63 -6.74
CA PHE A 115 -14.66 -21.43 -6.30
C PHE A 115 -14.91 -20.98 -4.86
N CYS A 116 -15.93 -21.48 -4.17
CA CYS A 116 -16.16 -21.16 -2.75
C CYS A 116 -16.35 -22.44 -1.92
N MET A 117 -16.21 -22.30 -0.60
CA MET A 117 -16.06 -23.42 0.33
C MET A 117 -17.32 -24.30 0.45
N ASP A 118 -18.51 -23.74 0.27
CA ASP A 118 -19.78 -24.45 0.31
C ASP A 118 -20.83 -23.84 -0.65
N LEU A 119 -22.06 -24.35 -0.60
CA LEU A 119 -23.19 -24.02 -1.50
C LEU A 119 -24.01 -22.78 -1.09
N ASN A 120 -23.78 -22.20 0.09
CA ASN A 120 -24.54 -21.06 0.64
C ASN A 120 -23.98 -19.73 0.14
N HIS A 121 -24.15 -19.47 -1.15
CA HIS A 121 -23.70 -18.24 -1.78
C HIS A 121 -24.74 -17.10 -1.68
N PRO A 122 -24.31 -15.82 -1.71
CA PRO A 122 -22.93 -15.34 -1.76
C PRO A 122 -22.24 -15.34 -0.38
N HIS A 123 -20.93 -15.66 -0.36
CA HIS A 123 -20.13 -15.61 0.87
C HIS A 123 -19.44 -14.26 1.05
N LYS A 124 -19.67 -13.62 2.19
CA LYS A 124 -18.96 -12.42 2.62
C LYS A 124 -17.65 -12.78 3.31
N LEU A 125 -16.66 -13.15 2.49
CA LEU A 125 -15.33 -13.54 2.98
C LEU A 125 -14.50 -12.33 3.43
N VAL A 126 -13.26 -12.59 3.87
CA VAL A 126 -12.36 -11.59 4.48
C VAL A 126 -12.24 -10.33 3.63
N ALA A 127 -12.09 -10.46 2.30
CA ALA A 127 -11.94 -9.30 1.43
C ALA A 127 -13.20 -8.43 1.41
N SER A 128 -14.38 -9.05 1.29
CA SER A 128 -15.66 -8.36 1.29
C SER A 128 -15.98 -7.71 2.64
N GLN A 129 -15.68 -8.37 3.76
CA GLN A 129 -15.87 -7.80 5.10
C GLN A 129 -15.03 -6.55 5.32
N ARG A 130 -13.77 -6.58 4.85
CA ARG A 130 -12.85 -5.44 4.97
C ARG A 130 -13.20 -4.31 4.01
N ALA A 131 -13.60 -4.63 2.78
CA ALA A 131 -14.07 -3.64 1.81
C ALA A 131 -15.31 -2.91 2.31
N GLU A 132 -16.31 -3.63 2.79
CA GLU A 132 -17.51 -3.03 3.39
C GLU A 132 -17.16 -2.16 4.59
N ALA A 133 -16.36 -2.69 5.53
CA ALA A 133 -15.99 -1.91 6.71
C ALA A 133 -15.25 -0.62 6.34
N ALA A 134 -14.38 -0.67 5.33
CA ALA A 134 -13.70 0.51 4.80
C ALA A 134 -14.66 1.53 4.20
N ILE A 135 -15.57 1.09 3.32
CA ILE A 135 -16.58 1.97 2.69
C ILE A 135 -17.46 2.61 3.76
N ASN A 136 -18.01 1.82 4.68
CA ASN A 136 -18.98 2.30 5.65
C ASN A 136 -18.36 3.12 6.80
N THR A 137 -17.07 2.91 7.09
CA THR A 137 -16.35 3.68 8.12
C THR A 137 -15.75 4.96 7.54
N TRP A 138 -15.01 4.84 6.43
CA TRP A 138 -14.24 5.95 5.88
C TRP A 138 -14.94 6.67 4.73
N GLY A 139 -15.78 6.01 3.94
CA GLY A 139 -16.53 6.62 2.83
C GLY A 139 -17.23 7.93 3.18
N PRO A 140 -18.04 8.01 4.26
CA PRO A 140 -18.73 9.25 4.66
C PRO A 140 -17.80 10.43 4.93
N HIS A 141 -16.56 10.15 5.33
CA HIS A 141 -15.58 11.16 5.73
C HIS A 141 -14.55 11.44 4.63
N LEU A 142 -14.23 10.43 3.84
CA LEU A 142 -13.19 10.47 2.82
C LEU A 142 -13.74 10.98 1.50
N PHE A 143 -14.83 10.40 0.99
CA PHE A 143 -15.35 10.72 -0.35
C PHE A 143 -15.66 12.21 -0.55
N PRO A 144 -16.24 12.93 0.43
CA PRO A 144 -16.45 14.38 0.30
C PRO A 144 -15.17 15.22 0.22
N LEU A 145 -14.02 14.66 0.62
CA LEU A 145 -12.73 15.34 0.63
C LEU A 145 -11.89 15.03 -0.61
N ILE A 146 -12.25 14.02 -1.42
CA ILE A 146 -11.47 13.63 -2.59
C ILE A 146 -11.59 14.70 -3.68
N THR A 147 -10.46 15.30 -4.06
CA THR A 147 -10.35 16.19 -5.22
C THR A 147 -9.87 15.44 -6.45
N SER A 148 -8.96 14.49 -6.27
CA SER A 148 -8.45 13.64 -7.34
C SER A 148 -8.11 12.25 -6.80
N ALA A 149 -8.39 11.21 -7.58
CA ALA A 149 -8.05 9.83 -7.27
C ALA A 149 -7.12 9.26 -8.35
N GLU A 150 -6.30 8.25 -7.99
CA GLU A 150 -5.31 7.60 -8.87
C GLU A 150 -4.36 8.57 -9.61
N VAL A 151 -3.77 9.52 -8.87
CA VAL A 151 -2.91 10.55 -9.48
C VAL A 151 -1.53 9.97 -9.77
N ARG A 152 -1.20 9.86 -11.07
CA ARG A 152 0.13 9.47 -11.52
C ARG A 152 1.10 10.64 -11.40
N LEU A 153 2.18 10.42 -10.67
CA LEU A 153 3.21 11.41 -10.46
C LEU A 153 4.54 10.93 -11.06
N LYS A 154 5.28 11.87 -11.65
CA LYS A 154 6.61 11.63 -12.18
C LYS A 154 7.57 12.75 -11.82
N GLY A 155 8.82 12.40 -11.61
CA GLY A 155 9.91 13.33 -11.34
C GLY A 155 11.24 12.75 -11.78
N ILE A 156 12.28 13.58 -11.80
CA ILE A 156 13.64 13.17 -12.19
C ILE A 156 14.61 13.58 -11.07
N ARG A 157 15.61 12.75 -10.82
CA ARG A 157 16.72 13.01 -9.89
C ARG A 157 18.06 12.65 -10.50
N ASP A 158 19.13 13.19 -9.94
CA ASP A 158 20.50 12.85 -10.32
C ASP A 158 20.81 11.39 -10.00
N MET A 159 21.54 10.72 -10.89
CA MET A 159 22.01 9.36 -10.65
C MET A 159 23.00 9.35 -9.48
N PRO A 160 22.74 8.57 -8.41
CA PRO A 160 23.68 8.42 -7.31
C PRO A 160 25.02 7.89 -7.81
N HIS A 161 26.12 8.44 -7.29
CA HIS A 161 27.49 8.04 -7.64
C HIS A 161 27.78 7.96 -9.15
N TYR A 162 27.19 8.87 -9.95
CA TYR A 162 27.37 8.91 -11.41
C TYR A 162 28.84 8.88 -11.84
N GLN A 163 29.15 7.99 -12.79
CA GLN A 163 30.45 7.87 -13.43
C GLN A 163 30.27 7.82 -14.95
N GLU A 164 30.89 8.77 -15.65
CA GLU A 164 30.83 8.84 -17.11
C GLU A 164 31.39 7.56 -17.75
N GLY A 165 30.68 7.03 -18.74
CA GLY A 165 31.03 5.79 -19.42
C GLY A 165 30.77 4.51 -18.62
N PHE A 166 30.36 4.62 -17.36
CA PHE A 166 30.05 3.48 -16.49
C PHE A 166 28.58 3.42 -16.08
N SER A 167 28.03 4.53 -15.59
CA SER A 167 26.61 4.66 -15.27
C SER A 167 25.76 4.65 -16.53
N ARG A 168 24.55 4.08 -16.45
CA ARG A 168 23.64 3.97 -17.60
C ARG A 168 23.04 5.32 -18.03
N SER A 169 22.92 6.25 -17.08
CA SER A 169 22.35 7.58 -17.25
C SER A 169 22.89 8.51 -16.15
N ASN A 170 22.91 9.83 -16.38
CA ASN A 170 23.20 10.82 -15.34
C ASN A 170 21.98 11.17 -14.47
N TYR A 171 20.80 10.67 -14.84
CA TYR A 171 19.57 10.84 -14.08
C TYR A 171 18.85 9.51 -13.93
N TYR A 172 17.89 9.46 -13.00
CA TYR A 172 16.86 8.44 -12.97
C TYR A 172 15.49 9.10 -12.77
N GLY A 173 14.46 8.47 -13.30
CA GLY A 173 13.06 8.86 -13.13
C GLY A 173 12.48 8.23 -11.88
N ILE A 174 11.70 8.98 -11.12
CA ILE A 174 10.84 8.46 -10.06
C ILE A 174 9.40 8.48 -10.56
N THR A 175 8.69 7.38 -10.34
CA THR A 175 7.26 7.27 -10.64
C THR A 175 6.48 6.82 -9.40
N GLY A 176 5.23 7.26 -9.31
CA GLY A 176 4.31 6.87 -8.23
C GLY A 176 2.86 7.06 -8.62
N ILE A 177 1.97 6.35 -7.94
CA ILE A 177 0.52 6.54 -8.05
C ILE A 177 0.01 6.83 -6.65
N VAL A 178 -0.60 8.00 -6.48
CA VAL A 178 -1.28 8.39 -5.24
C VAL A 178 -2.72 7.96 -5.32
N ASP A 179 -3.19 7.18 -4.35
CA ASP A 179 -4.58 6.71 -4.32
C ASP A 179 -5.56 7.89 -4.27
N VAL A 180 -5.32 8.85 -3.36
CA VAL A 180 -6.18 10.03 -3.18
C VAL A 180 -5.37 11.30 -2.88
N ILE A 181 -5.70 12.38 -3.59
CA ILE A 181 -5.33 13.75 -3.23
C ILE A 181 -6.60 14.50 -2.83
N SER A 182 -6.52 15.14 -1.67
CA SER A 182 -7.57 15.99 -1.13
C SER A 182 -7.07 17.42 -1.02
N SER A 183 -7.77 18.36 -1.66
CA SER A 183 -7.60 19.78 -1.44
C SER A 183 -8.57 20.19 -0.32
N VAL A 184 -8.03 20.43 0.86
CA VAL A 184 -8.84 20.73 2.05
C VAL A 184 -8.83 22.23 2.29
N ASN A 185 -10.02 22.82 2.35
CA ASN A 185 -10.23 24.14 2.95
C ASN A 185 -11.01 23.96 4.26
N LEU A 186 -10.34 24.14 5.40
CA LEU A 186 -10.94 23.90 6.73
C LEU A 186 -12.13 24.82 7.03
N GLU A 187 -12.24 25.98 6.36
CA GLU A 187 -13.38 26.89 6.57
C GLU A 187 -14.68 26.31 5.99
N VAL A 188 -14.59 25.36 5.05
CA VAL A 188 -15.73 24.79 4.30
C VAL A 188 -16.20 23.46 4.88
N HIS A 189 -15.32 22.70 5.55
CA HIS A 189 -15.64 21.36 6.03
C HIS A 189 -16.15 21.35 7.47
N SER A 190 -17.25 20.62 7.70
CA SER A 190 -17.87 20.50 9.04
C SER A 190 -16.98 19.74 10.02
N SER A 191 -16.95 20.19 11.28
CA SER A 191 -16.36 19.49 12.43
C SER A 191 -16.95 18.10 12.70
N SER A 192 -18.03 17.73 12.01
CA SER A 192 -18.59 16.37 12.01
C SER A 192 -17.78 15.35 11.20
N ASN A 193 -16.88 15.79 10.32
CA ASN A 193 -16.04 14.90 9.54
C ASN A 193 -14.88 14.35 10.41
N LEU A 194 -14.81 13.02 10.58
CA LEU A 194 -13.80 12.40 11.42
C LEU A 194 -12.36 12.66 10.95
N LEU A 195 -12.11 12.71 9.63
CA LEU A 195 -10.76 12.99 9.10
C LEU A 195 -10.31 14.40 9.45
N VAL A 196 -11.21 15.37 9.30
CA VAL A 196 -10.95 16.76 9.70
C VAL A 196 -10.67 16.83 11.19
N LYS A 197 -11.47 16.14 12.01
CA LYS A 197 -11.25 16.06 13.46
C LYS A 197 -9.86 15.47 13.81
N PHE A 198 -9.45 14.38 13.17
CA PHE A 198 -8.11 13.81 13.38
C PHE A 198 -6.99 14.78 13.03
N LEU A 199 -7.15 15.56 11.97
CA LEU A 199 -6.19 16.57 11.56
C LEU A 199 -6.17 17.74 12.55
N GLU A 200 -7.32 18.23 12.99
CA GLU A 200 -7.43 19.31 13.97
C GLU A 200 -6.91 18.92 15.35
N GLU A 201 -7.02 17.65 15.76
CA GLU A 201 -6.44 17.17 17.02
C GLU A 201 -4.92 17.12 17.00
N ASP A 202 -4.29 17.14 15.81
CA ASP A 202 -2.85 17.11 15.67
C ASP A 202 -2.22 18.52 15.78
N PRO A 203 -1.37 18.78 16.79
CA PRO A 203 -0.76 20.10 16.98
C PRO A 203 0.16 20.50 15.83
N LEU A 204 0.87 19.55 15.22
CA LEU A 204 1.82 19.82 14.13
C LEU A 204 1.09 20.25 12.86
N PHE A 205 -0.06 19.66 12.58
CA PHE A 205 -0.94 20.09 11.50
C PHE A 205 -1.42 21.53 11.71
N LYS A 206 -1.92 21.86 12.92
CA LYS A 206 -2.36 23.21 13.27
C LYS A 206 -1.27 24.26 13.07
N GLU A 207 -0.07 24.00 13.60
CA GLU A 207 1.08 24.89 13.43
C GLU A 207 1.41 25.11 11.96
N LYS A 208 1.45 24.03 11.17
CA LYS A 208 1.80 24.11 9.76
C LYS A 208 0.77 24.86 8.94
N VAL A 209 -0.52 24.63 9.17
CA VAL A 209 -1.60 25.33 8.46
C VAL A 209 -1.62 26.82 8.82
N GLN A 210 -1.39 27.18 10.08
CA GLN A 210 -1.28 28.59 10.50
C GLN A 210 -0.09 29.32 9.88
N ALA A 211 0.98 28.60 9.56
CA ALA A 211 2.18 29.16 8.93
C ALA A 211 2.08 29.30 7.40
N LEU A 212 1.00 28.82 6.76
CA LEU A 212 0.82 28.95 5.31
C LEU A 212 0.19 30.29 4.95
N ASP A 213 0.80 30.97 3.97
CA ASP A 213 0.22 32.17 3.36
C ASP A 213 -1.01 31.84 2.48
N SER A 214 -1.07 30.60 1.98
CA SER A 214 -2.18 30.07 1.18
C SER A 214 -3.26 29.45 2.06
N LYS A 215 -4.52 29.77 1.77
CA LYS A 215 -5.69 29.10 2.36
C LYS A 215 -5.93 27.69 1.81
N GLU A 216 -5.29 27.35 0.70
CA GLU A 216 -5.42 26.06 0.04
C GLU A 216 -4.15 25.22 0.24
N TYR A 217 -4.36 23.97 0.62
CA TYR A 217 -3.31 22.99 0.79
C TYR A 217 -3.83 21.59 0.46
N GLU A 218 -2.91 20.66 0.27
CA GLU A 218 -3.20 19.29 -0.11
C GLU A 218 -2.86 18.30 1.00
N ILE A 219 -3.64 17.21 1.03
CA ILE A 219 -3.40 16.03 1.84
C ILE A 219 -3.32 14.82 0.91
N ILE A 220 -2.24 14.06 1.04
CA ILE A 220 -2.04 12.81 0.32
C ILE A 220 -2.58 11.66 1.16
N MET A 221 -3.43 10.81 0.58
CA MET A 221 -3.96 9.65 1.27
C MET A 221 -3.71 8.37 0.48
N ASP A 222 -3.40 7.30 1.20
CA ASP A 222 -3.03 6.00 0.62
C ASP A 222 -3.60 4.86 1.48
N TYR A 223 -4.07 3.80 0.82
CA TYR A 223 -4.70 2.66 1.45
C TYR A 223 -3.73 1.48 1.55
N LYS A 224 -3.66 0.87 2.73
CA LYS A 224 -2.86 -0.32 3.04
C LYS A 224 -3.78 -1.49 3.38
N GLY A 225 -3.77 -2.52 2.53
CA GLY A 225 -4.41 -3.82 2.76
C GLY A 225 -3.64 -4.71 3.75
N MET A 226 -3.10 -4.14 4.82
CA MET A 226 -2.29 -4.84 5.80
C MET A 226 -2.50 -4.28 7.21
N LYS A 227 -1.95 -4.96 8.23
CA LYS A 227 -1.97 -4.45 9.60
C LYS A 227 -1.20 -3.13 9.70
N ARG A 228 -1.53 -2.35 10.72
CA ARG A 228 -0.76 -1.16 11.10
C ARG A 228 0.67 -1.56 11.46
N ALA A 229 1.64 -0.97 10.78
CA ALA A 229 3.04 -1.28 11.01
C ALA A 229 3.50 -0.83 12.42
N PRO A 230 4.25 -1.66 13.17
CA PRO A 230 4.85 -1.26 14.44
C PRO A 230 5.81 -0.07 14.26
N LEU A 231 5.94 0.78 15.29
CA LEU A 231 6.72 2.02 15.21
C LEU A 231 8.22 1.80 14.93
N SER A 232 8.76 0.68 15.39
CA SER A 232 10.16 0.30 15.24
C SER A 232 10.44 -0.54 13.99
N SER A 233 9.43 -0.80 13.15
CA SER A 233 9.57 -1.66 11.98
C SER A 233 10.02 -0.89 10.74
N SER A 234 10.85 -1.53 9.91
CA SER A 234 11.22 -1.00 8.58
C SER A 234 9.99 -0.81 7.68
N THR A 235 8.96 -1.65 7.83
CA THR A 235 7.68 -1.49 7.14
C THR A 235 7.05 -0.13 7.41
N TRP A 236 7.15 0.37 8.65
CA TRP A 236 6.65 1.71 8.96
C TRP A 236 7.47 2.79 8.24
N ASP A 237 8.80 2.68 8.24
CA ASP A 237 9.66 3.61 7.51
C ASP A 237 9.32 3.64 6.02
N TYR A 238 9.07 2.47 5.41
CA TYR A 238 8.69 2.34 4.01
C TYR A 238 7.36 3.04 3.69
N HIS A 239 6.34 2.87 4.55
CA HIS A 239 5.07 3.56 4.39
C HIS A 239 5.22 5.07 4.52
N LYS A 240 6.08 5.52 5.44
CA LYS A 240 6.40 6.94 5.61
C LYS A 240 7.13 7.49 4.39
N TRP A 241 8.12 6.76 3.85
CA TRP A 241 8.84 7.16 2.64
C TRP A 241 7.92 7.30 1.44
N GLN A 242 6.88 6.48 1.35
CA GLN A 242 5.85 6.60 0.31
C GLN A 242 5.15 7.93 0.30
N ILE A 243 4.57 8.32 1.43
CA ILE A 243 3.91 9.61 1.53
C ILE A 243 4.88 10.77 1.28
N LEU A 244 6.10 10.70 1.81
CA LEU A 244 7.09 11.78 1.66
C LEU A 244 7.59 11.91 0.22
N THR A 245 7.81 10.79 -0.47
CA THR A 245 8.19 10.77 -1.89
C THR A 245 7.05 11.31 -2.75
N TYR A 246 5.81 10.92 -2.46
CA TYR A 246 4.64 11.44 -3.16
C TYR A 246 4.45 12.94 -2.94
N ALA A 247 4.67 13.43 -1.72
CA ALA A 247 4.63 14.86 -1.45
C ALA A 247 5.67 15.65 -2.25
N TRP A 248 6.90 15.11 -2.37
CA TRP A 248 7.92 15.69 -3.24
C TRP A 248 7.55 15.65 -4.71
N LEU A 249 7.06 14.51 -5.20
CA LEU A 249 6.64 14.37 -6.61
C LEU A 249 5.48 15.33 -6.93
N ARG A 250 4.54 15.49 -5.99
CA ARG A 250 3.40 16.40 -6.14
C ARG A 250 3.87 17.85 -6.21
N SER A 251 4.84 18.25 -5.39
CA SER A 251 5.43 19.61 -5.43
C SER A 251 6.22 19.92 -6.71
N ARG A 252 6.38 18.96 -7.63
CA ARG A 252 7.03 19.15 -8.94
C ARG A 252 6.03 19.29 -10.08
N GLN A 253 4.74 19.09 -9.83
CA GLN A 253 3.71 19.22 -10.85
C GLN A 253 3.27 20.68 -10.98
N GLU A 254 2.86 21.06 -12.19
CA GLU A 254 2.13 22.31 -12.41
C GLU A 254 0.79 22.21 -11.64
N GLU A 255 0.34 23.31 -11.01
CA GLU A 255 -0.91 23.38 -10.22
C GLU A 255 -0.93 22.61 -8.88
N SER A 256 0.22 22.30 -8.28
CA SER A 256 0.24 21.69 -6.93
C SER A 256 0.12 22.73 -5.81
N SER A 257 -0.78 22.49 -4.85
CA SER A 257 -0.74 23.23 -3.57
C SER A 257 0.22 22.57 -2.57
N PRO A 258 0.67 23.29 -1.53
CA PRO A 258 1.56 22.72 -0.52
C PRO A 258 0.96 21.49 0.14
N VAL A 259 1.67 20.37 0.13
CA VAL A 259 1.25 19.15 0.84
C VAL A 259 1.56 19.30 2.32
N VAL A 260 0.53 19.34 3.16
CA VAL A 260 0.70 19.58 4.60
C VAL A 260 0.90 18.32 5.41
N LYS A 261 0.17 17.28 5.04
CA LYS A 261 0.08 16.02 5.79
C LYS A 261 -0.13 14.88 4.80
N GLY A 262 0.21 13.67 5.21
CA GLY A 262 -0.35 12.48 4.59
C GLY A 262 -1.13 11.62 5.57
N ILE A 263 -2.02 10.80 5.04
CA ILE A 263 -2.88 9.89 5.78
C ILE A 263 -2.71 8.48 5.21
N LEU A 264 -2.45 7.52 6.08
CA LEU A 264 -2.39 6.10 5.73
C LEU A 264 -3.58 5.38 6.36
N PHE A 265 -4.35 4.69 5.54
CA PHE A 265 -5.46 3.86 6.00
C PHE A 265 -5.04 2.39 6.08
N TYR A 266 -5.10 1.78 7.26
CA TYR A 266 -4.84 0.36 7.47
C TYR A 266 -6.14 -0.42 7.56
N ILE A 267 -6.59 -0.95 6.42
CA ILE A 267 -7.93 -1.52 6.27
C ILE A 267 -8.13 -2.77 7.14
N ASN A 268 -7.07 -3.54 7.40
CA ASN A 268 -7.14 -4.74 8.24
C ASN A 268 -7.53 -4.43 9.70
N GLU A 269 -7.26 -3.21 10.17
CA GLU A 269 -7.56 -2.81 11.55
C GLU A 269 -9.07 -2.63 11.80
N LEU A 270 -9.86 -2.41 10.75
CA LEU A 270 -11.32 -2.27 10.84
C LEU A 270 -12.02 -3.61 11.13
N VAL A 271 -11.43 -4.72 10.65
CA VAL A 271 -11.93 -6.09 10.84
C VAL A 271 -10.72 -7.02 11.10
N PRO A 272 -10.25 -7.10 12.36
CA PRO A 272 -9.13 -7.95 12.72
C PRO A 272 -9.55 -9.41 12.84
N PHE A 273 -8.87 -10.29 12.12
CA PHE A 273 -9.00 -11.74 12.22
C PHE A 273 -7.97 -12.31 13.21
N THR A 274 -7.93 -13.64 13.37
CA THR A 274 -7.07 -14.32 14.36
C THR A 274 -5.61 -13.90 14.25
N LYS A 275 -5.04 -13.86 13.03
CA LYS A 275 -3.65 -13.46 12.83
C LYS A 275 -3.42 -11.98 13.15
N ASP A 276 -4.31 -11.09 12.69
CA ASP A 276 -4.22 -9.66 13.03
C ASP A 276 -4.33 -9.43 14.54
N MET A 277 -5.18 -10.20 15.24
CA MET A 277 -5.33 -10.11 16.69
C MET A 277 -4.09 -10.58 17.47
N GLN A 278 -3.37 -11.59 16.97
CA GLN A 278 -2.07 -11.98 17.55
C GLN A 278 -1.10 -10.82 17.43
N ASP A 279 -0.98 -10.27 16.22
CA ASP A 279 -0.05 -9.20 15.92
C ASP A 279 -0.40 -7.91 16.70
N ILE A 280 -1.68 -7.54 16.82
CA ILE A 280 -2.15 -6.42 17.65
C ILE A 280 -1.77 -6.67 19.12
N LYS A 281 -1.95 -7.89 19.62
CA LYS A 281 -1.61 -8.22 21.00
C LYS A 281 -0.11 -8.10 21.25
N GLU A 282 0.72 -8.58 20.33
CA GLU A 282 2.18 -8.46 20.39
C GLU A 282 2.61 -6.99 20.38
N ASP A 283 2.04 -6.18 19.50
CA ASP A 283 2.33 -4.75 19.40
C ASP A 283 1.93 -3.98 20.69
N VAL A 284 0.83 -4.38 21.33
CA VAL A 284 0.36 -3.79 22.60
C VAL A 284 1.23 -4.22 23.77
N VAL A 285 1.59 -5.51 23.86
CA VAL A 285 2.44 -6.03 24.95
C VAL A 285 3.86 -5.49 24.86
N GLY A 286 4.39 -5.34 23.64
CA GLY A 286 5.71 -4.79 23.39
C GLY A 286 5.78 -3.26 23.34
N GLU A 287 4.65 -2.55 23.58
CA GLU A 287 4.55 -1.09 23.45
C GLU A 287 5.03 -0.52 22.09
N ASN A 288 4.92 -1.32 21.03
CA ASN A 288 5.39 -0.97 19.68
C ASN A 288 4.31 -0.31 18.82
N THR A 289 3.25 0.21 19.44
CA THR A 289 2.13 0.87 18.76
C THR A 289 1.89 2.28 19.30
N ASP A 290 1.57 3.19 18.40
CA ASP A 290 1.17 4.56 18.68
C ASP A 290 -0.28 4.69 19.18
N ILE A 291 -1.09 3.64 19.05
CA ILE A 291 -2.49 3.61 19.49
C ILE A 291 -2.65 2.49 20.53
N ILE A 292 -2.40 2.85 21.79
CA ILE A 292 -2.54 1.94 22.93
C ILE A 292 -4.03 1.80 23.31
N PRO A 293 -4.58 0.57 23.39
CA PRO A 293 -5.95 0.36 23.82
C PRO A 293 -6.13 0.75 25.29
N GLN A 294 -7.33 1.22 25.62
CA GLN A 294 -7.69 1.58 27.00
C GLN A 294 -8.90 0.78 27.50
N GLY A 295 -9.11 0.80 28.80
CA GLY A 295 -10.32 0.26 29.44
C GLY A 295 -10.62 -1.19 29.08
N ASN A 296 -11.78 -1.43 28.47
CA ASN A 296 -12.27 -2.77 28.16
C ASN A 296 -11.50 -3.43 27.01
N ASP A 297 -11.07 -2.67 26.01
CA ASP A 297 -10.35 -3.22 24.86
C ASP A 297 -8.99 -3.77 25.27
N LEU A 298 -8.27 -3.04 26.13
CA LEU A 298 -7.00 -3.52 26.70
C LEU A 298 -7.20 -4.85 27.43
N LYS A 299 -8.23 -4.96 28.27
CA LYS A 299 -8.55 -6.20 28.99
C LYS A 299 -8.87 -7.34 28.05
N LYS A 300 -9.65 -7.10 26.99
CA LYS A 300 -10.00 -8.10 25.98
C LYS A 300 -8.77 -8.60 25.23
N ILE A 301 -7.90 -7.69 24.76
CA ILE A 301 -6.68 -8.02 24.02
C ILE A 301 -5.72 -8.85 24.87
N LEU A 302 -5.45 -8.42 26.10
CA LEU A 302 -4.49 -9.11 26.97
C LEU A 302 -4.98 -10.51 27.39
N LYS A 303 -6.28 -10.66 27.67
CA LYS A 303 -6.89 -11.94 28.08
C LYS A 303 -7.17 -12.91 26.93
N TRP A 304 -7.24 -12.41 25.69
CA TRP A 304 -7.54 -13.24 24.54
C TRP A 304 -6.44 -14.29 24.27
N LYS A 305 -6.86 -15.45 23.77
CA LYS A 305 -6.01 -16.60 23.43
C LYS A 305 -6.35 -17.04 22.01
N THR A 306 -5.35 -17.43 21.23
CA THR A 306 -5.49 -17.78 19.80
C THR A 306 -6.53 -18.86 19.50
N ASN A 307 -6.74 -19.80 20.41
CA ASN A 307 -7.72 -20.88 20.21
C ASN A 307 -9.18 -20.40 20.34
N ASN A 308 -9.40 -19.16 20.80
CA ASN A 308 -10.72 -18.56 20.91
C ASN A 308 -10.93 -17.58 19.74
N PRO A 309 -12.18 -17.38 19.31
CA PRO A 309 -12.48 -16.37 18.29
C PRO A 309 -11.99 -14.98 18.73
N PRO A 310 -11.53 -14.13 17.80
CA PRO A 310 -11.20 -12.73 18.05
C PRO A 310 -12.25 -12.02 18.92
N PRO A 311 -11.84 -11.26 19.96
CA PRO A 311 -12.78 -10.52 20.77
C PRO A 311 -13.33 -9.33 19.98
N ARG A 312 -14.58 -8.95 20.21
CA ARG A 312 -15.14 -7.71 19.64
C ARG A 312 -14.50 -6.49 20.31
N LEU A 313 -13.68 -5.76 19.57
CA LEU A 313 -13.08 -4.48 19.98
C LEU A 313 -14.04 -3.31 19.72
N SER A 314 -13.86 -2.19 20.40
CA SER A 314 -14.68 -0.99 20.14
C SER A 314 -14.43 -0.42 18.74
N GLU A 315 -15.46 0.18 18.13
CA GLU A 315 -15.30 0.90 16.86
C GLU A 315 -14.32 2.07 16.99
N GLU A 316 -14.33 2.79 18.11
CA GLU A 316 -13.38 3.88 18.37
C GLU A 316 -11.93 3.40 18.25
N PHE A 317 -11.59 2.28 18.90
CA PHE A 317 -10.24 1.73 18.86
C PHE A 317 -9.85 1.28 17.45
N LYS A 318 -10.74 0.55 16.75
CA LYS A 318 -10.49 0.08 15.38
C LYS A 318 -10.31 1.25 14.40
N THR A 319 -11.19 2.25 14.46
CA THR A 319 -11.10 3.46 13.62
C THR A 319 -9.79 4.19 13.87
N ARG A 320 -9.40 4.44 15.12
CA ARG A 320 -8.12 5.09 15.45
C ARG A 320 -6.90 4.29 14.97
N ARG A 321 -6.95 2.96 15.06
CA ARG A 321 -5.87 2.09 14.56
C ARG A 321 -5.82 2.02 13.04
N SER A 322 -6.95 2.15 12.37
CA SER A 322 -7.03 2.12 10.92
C SER A 322 -6.54 3.40 10.24
N LEU A 323 -6.16 4.45 10.97
CA LEU A 323 -5.65 5.70 10.41
C LEU A 323 -4.31 6.10 11.04
N ARG A 324 -3.30 6.44 10.22
CA ARG A 324 -2.05 7.04 10.71
C ARG A 324 -1.74 8.31 9.95
N LEU A 325 -1.41 9.36 10.68
CA LEU A 325 -0.96 10.62 10.11
C LEU A 325 0.55 10.59 9.87
N VAL A 326 0.99 11.20 8.77
CA VAL A 326 2.40 11.36 8.40
C VAL A 326 2.71 12.84 8.25
N ASP A 327 3.70 13.31 9.01
CA ASP A 327 4.22 14.66 8.89
C ASP A 327 5.08 14.85 7.65
N VAL A 328 4.68 15.79 6.79
CA VAL A 328 5.46 16.20 5.62
C VAL A 328 6.35 17.37 6.00
N LYS A 329 7.56 17.10 6.51
CA LYS A 329 8.56 18.15 6.83
C LYS A 329 9.66 18.16 5.76
N PRO A 330 10.21 19.33 5.37
CA PRO A 330 11.29 19.40 4.39
C PRO A 330 12.45 18.44 4.68
N ASP A 331 12.92 18.38 5.93
CA ASP A 331 14.01 17.46 6.34
C ASP A 331 13.62 15.98 6.22
N SER A 332 12.36 15.65 6.50
CA SER A 332 11.87 14.27 6.38
C SER A 332 11.76 13.87 4.91
N VAL A 333 11.28 14.77 4.06
CA VAL A 333 11.25 14.57 2.59
C VAL A 333 12.67 14.38 2.07
N HIS A 334 13.61 15.25 2.43
CA HIS A 334 14.99 15.14 1.98
C HIS A 334 15.64 13.83 2.41
N ARG A 335 15.46 13.43 3.69
CA ARG A 335 15.95 12.13 4.19
C ARG A 335 15.36 10.97 3.40
N SER A 336 14.03 10.96 3.20
CA SER A 336 13.35 9.91 2.44
C SER A 336 13.86 9.79 1.00
N LEU A 337 14.20 10.91 0.36
CA LEU A 337 14.75 10.90 -0.99
C LEU A 337 16.21 10.43 -1.01
N GLY A 338 16.99 10.72 0.02
CA GLY A 338 18.35 10.17 0.17
C GLY A 338 18.36 8.65 0.32
N GLU A 339 17.42 8.11 1.10
CA GLU A 339 17.21 6.66 1.20
C GLU A 339 16.77 6.07 -0.15
N PHE A 340 15.91 6.78 -0.89
CA PHE A 340 15.54 6.41 -2.26
C PHE A 340 16.78 6.33 -3.17
N ASP A 341 17.62 7.37 -3.15
CA ASP A 341 18.87 7.44 -3.93
C ASP A 341 19.78 6.26 -3.58
N GLN A 342 19.93 5.91 -2.30
CA GLN A 342 20.74 4.78 -1.87
C GLN A 342 20.23 3.45 -2.46
N VAL A 343 18.93 3.20 -2.41
CA VAL A 343 18.36 1.96 -2.96
C VAL A 343 18.52 1.90 -4.48
N VAL A 344 18.37 3.02 -5.17
CA VAL A 344 18.63 3.10 -6.62
C VAL A 344 20.10 2.78 -6.92
N ASP A 345 21.04 3.32 -6.15
CA ASP A 345 22.46 3.01 -6.29
C ASP A 345 22.74 1.50 -6.10
N GLU A 346 22.13 0.87 -5.09
CA GLU A 346 22.24 -0.57 -4.87
C GLU A 346 21.71 -1.38 -6.07
N ILE A 347 20.54 -1.01 -6.62
CA ILE A 347 19.95 -1.65 -7.80
C ILE A 347 20.86 -1.48 -9.03
N GLU A 348 21.36 -0.28 -9.29
CA GLU A 348 22.24 0.02 -10.42
C GLU A 348 23.56 -0.77 -10.30
N ASN A 349 24.12 -0.86 -9.09
CA ASN A 349 25.31 -1.67 -8.84
C ASN A 349 25.07 -3.16 -9.09
N CYS A 350 23.89 -3.69 -8.74
CA CYS A 350 23.50 -5.07 -9.07
C CYS A 350 23.41 -5.27 -10.60
N LEU A 351 22.80 -4.33 -11.32
CA LEU A 351 22.72 -4.37 -12.78
C LEU A 351 24.10 -4.31 -13.44
N LEU A 352 24.99 -3.45 -12.97
CA LEU A 352 26.35 -3.31 -13.51
C LEU A 352 27.18 -4.58 -13.27
N LYS A 353 27.02 -5.25 -12.12
CA LYS A 353 27.62 -6.57 -11.88
C LYS A 353 27.16 -7.60 -12.91
N GLU A 354 25.86 -7.62 -13.19
CA GLU A 354 25.25 -8.54 -14.16
C GLU A 354 25.72 -8.24 -15.60
N ILE A 355 25.74 -6.97 -16.01
CA ILE A 355 26.24 -6.52 -17.33
C ILE A 355 27.72 -6.92 -17.53
N LYS A 356 28.52 -6.92 -16.45
CA LYS A 356 29.91 -7.39 -16.46
C LYS A 356 30.06 -8.93 -16.50
N GLY A 357 28.95 -9.66 -16.62
CA GLY A 357 28.95 -11.12 -16.75
C GLY A 357 28.92 -11.88 -15.43
N LYS A 358 28.67 -11.23 -14.29
CA LYS A 358 28.39 -11.97 -13.05
C LYS A 358 27.00 -12.61 -13.13
N GLY A 359 26.87 -13.85 -12.67
CA GLY A 359 25.58 -14.55 -12.61
C GLY A 359 24.55 -13.81 -11.74
N ILE A 360 23.26 -14.03 -12.00
CA ILE A 360 22.15 -13.36 -11.31
C ILE A 360 22.25 -13.52 -9.79
N GLN A 361 22.41 -14.74 -9.29
CA GLN A 361 22.49 -15.03 -7.85
C GLN A 361 23.72 -14.43 -7.16
N ASN A 362 24.75 -14.05 -7.93
CA ASN A 362 25.96 -13.37 -7.42
C ASN A 362 25.90 -11.85 -7.56
N SER A 363 24.90 -11.35 -8.30
CA SER A 363 24.71 -9.92 -8.56
C SER A 363 23.60 -9.35 -7.67
N TRP A 364 22.60 -10.17 -7.34
CA TRP A 364 21.40 -9.80 -6.60
C TRP A 364 21.30 -10.60 -5.30
N GLU A 365 21.21 -9.91 -4.17
CA GLU A 365 21.19 -10.54 -2.85
C GLU A 365 19.80 -11.06 -2.49
N ALA A 366 19.74 -12.29 -1.97
CA ALA A 366 18.54 -12.83 -1.36
C ALA A 366 18.44 -12.38 0.10
N ARG A 367 17.29 -11.87 0.50
CA ARG A 367 16.97 -11.51 1.89
C ARG A 367 15.88 -12.47 2.39
N PRO A 368 16.25 -13.62 2.96
CA PRO A 368 15.27 -14.62 3.37
C PRO A 368 14.44 -14.12 4.56
N GLU A 369 13.14 -14.12 4.38
CA GLU A 369 12.14 -13.90 5.42
C GLU A 369 11.02 -14.91 5.19
N ALA A 370 10.58 -15.64 6.23
CA ALA A 370 9.63 -16.74 6.10
C ALA A 370 8.42 -16.42 5.22
N ARG A 371 7.74 -15.29 5.48
CA ARG A 371 6.56 -14.85 4.71
C ARG A 371 6.87 -14.56 3.24
N THR A 372 8.01 -13.94 2.98
CA THR A 372 8.47 -13.59 1.64
C THR A 372 8.90 -14.84 0.87
N CYS A 373 9.60 -15.78 1.52
CA CYS A 373 10.03 -17.04 0.94
C CYS A 373 8.87 -18.00 0.66
N ASP A 374 7.85 -18.04 1.54
CA ASP A 374 6.65 -18.87 1.34
C ASP A 374 5.87 -18.47 0.08
N ALA A 375 5.82 -17.17 -0.21
CA ALA A 375 5.18 -16.62 -1.40
C ALA A 375 6.12 -16.53 -2.62
N CYS A 376 7.38 -16.97 -2.49
CA CYS A 376 8.38 -16.83 -3.55
C CYS A 376 8.43 -18.07 -4.45
N ASP A 377 8.08 -17.88 -5.73
CA ASP A 377 8.12 -18.94 -6.75
C ASP A 377 9.51 -19.50 -7.01
N PHE A 378 10.54 -18.71 -6.69
CA PHE A 378 11.94 -19.03 -6.95
C PHE A 378 12.62 -19.72 -5.77
N ARG A 379 11.88 -19.99 -4.68
CA ARG A 379 12.44 -20.58 -3.45
C ARG A 379 13.13 -21.92 -3.68
N THR A 380 12.67 -22.71 -4.65
CA THR A 380 13.17 -24.07 -4.93
C THR A 380 14.58 -24.09 -5.53
N PHE A 381 15.00 -23.00 -6.16
CA PHE A 381 16.35 -22.83 -6.72
C PHE A 381 17.06 -21.60 -6.17
N CYS A 382 16.54 -21.00 -5.10
CA CYS A 382 17.22 -19.97 -4.34
C CYS A 382 18.38 -20.59 -3.56
N ASN A 383 19.56 -19.96 -3.58
CA ASN A 383 20.72 -20.46 -2.83
C ASN A 383 20.64 -20.16 -1.33
N ASN A 384 19.71 -19.30 -0.91
CA ASN A 384 19.54 -18.88 0.49
C ASN A 384 18.05 -18.67 0.84
N PRO A 385 17.20 -19.73 0.81
CA PRO A 385 15.81 -19.63 1.25
C PRO A 385 15.72 -19.66 2.79
N ASP A 386 14.63 -19.12 3.34
CA ASP A 386 14.36 -19.25 4.78
C ASP A 386 14.23 -20.75 5.18
N PRO A 387 14.93 -21.22 6.23
CA PRO A 387 14.93 -22.64 6.62
C PRO A 387 13.56 -23.19 7.05
N LEU A 388 12.65 -22.34 7.56
CA LEU A 388 11.32 -22.74 8.04
C LEU A 388 10.29 -22.78 6.90
N SER A 389 10.55 -22.09 5.78
CA SER A 389 9.69 -22.07 4.58
C SER A 389 9.61 -23.41 3.81
N GLN A 390 10.32 -24.45 4.27
CA GLN A 390 10.21 -25.81 3.72
C GLN A 390 8.84 -26.46 3.97
N LYS A 391 7.98 -25.85 4.80
CA LYS A 391 6.57 -26.22 4.96
C LYS A 391 5.72 -25.01 4.58
N PRO A 392 4.79 -25.10 3.62
CA PRO A 392 3.94 -23.98 3.26
C PRO A 392 3.09 -23.55 4.46
N THR A 393 3.32 -22.32 4.94
CA THR A 393 2.47 -21.68 5.93
C THR A 393 1.43 -20.81 5.20
N VAL A 394 0.15 -21.13 5.39
CA VAL A 394 -0.96 -20.30 4.93
C VAL A 394 -1.10 -19.11 5.91
N PRO A 395 -1.42 -17.89 5.43
CA PRO A 395 -1.66 -16.72 6.30
C PRO A 395 -2.69 -16.94 7.41
#